data_AF-A0A8J3BVQ5-F1
#
_entry.id   AF-A0A8J3BVQ5-F1
#
_cell.length_a   1.000
_cell.length_b   1.000
_cell.length_c   1.000
_cell.angle_alpha   90.00
_cell.angle_beta   90.00
_cell.angle_gamma   90.00
#
_symmetry.space_group_name_H-M   'P 1'
#
loop_
_entity.id
_entity.type
_entity.pdbx_description
1 polymer ?
#
loop_
_entity_poly.entity_id
_entity_poly.type
_entity_poly.pdbx_seq_one_letter_code
_entity_poly.pdbx_strand_id
1 'polypeptide(L)' 'MNDLEEEIFGRFPDDTWFYPGHGNDSTLGAERPALSQWRARGW' A
#
# COMPACT_ATOMS: atom_id res chain seq x y z
N MET A 1 -14.53 2.36 3.69
CA MET A 1 -13.28 2.18 2.92
C MET A 1 -12.11 2.58 3.81
N ASN A 2 -11.96 1.98 4.99
CA ASN A 2 -10.85 2.35 5.90
C ASN A 2 -9.92 1.16 6.18
N ASP A 3 -10.04 0.07 5.43
CA ASP A 3 -9.44 -1.21 5.82
C ASP A 3 -8.12 -1.50 5.10
N LEU A 4 -7.75 -0.77 4.04
CA LEU A 4 -6.48 -1.04 3.32
C LEU A 4 -5.26 -0.91 4.25
N GLU A 5 -5.27 0.11 5.10
CA GLU A 5 -4.15 0.35 6.01
C GLU A 5 -4.05 -0.73 7.09
N GLU A 6 -5.16 -1.18 7.68
CA GLU A 6 -5.14 -2.26 8.67
C GLU A 6 -4.94 -3.64 8.04
N GLU A 7 -5.71 -3.99 7.01
CA GLU A 7 -5.75 -5.32 6.42
C GLU A 7 -4.52 -5.64 5.57
N ILE A 8 -3.91 -4.63 4.95
CA ILE A 8 -2.73 -4.82 4.11
C ILE A 8 -1.49 -4.29 4.82
N PHE A 9 -1.43 -2.98 5.09
CA PHE A 9 -0.21 -2.36 5.61
C PHE A 9 0.02 -2.64 7.10
N GLY A 10 -1.01 -2.96 7.88
CA GLY A 10 -0.90 -3.34 9.30
C GLY A 10 -0.64 -4.83 9.48
N ARG A 11 -1.09 -5.65 8.53
CA ARG A 11 -1.01 -7.12 8.59
C ARG A 11 0.28 -7.70 8.01
N PHE A 12 0.81 -7.09 6.95
CA PHE A 12 1.96 -7.62 6.21
C PHE A 12 3.22 -6.78 6.41
N PRO A 13 4.41 -7.41 6.41
CA PRO A 13 5.69 -6.72 6.59
C PRO A 13 6.09 -5.90 5.37
N ASP A 14 7.00 -4.94 5.58
CA ASP A 14 7.43 -3.98 4.56
C ASP A 14 8.16 -4.60 3.36
N ASP A 15 8.78 -5.76 3.53
CA ASP A 15 9.44 -6.53 2.47
C ASP A 15 8.46 -7.35 1.61
N THR A 16 7.16 -7.28 1.90
CA THR A 16 6.11 -7.94 1.11
C THR A 16 6.02 -7.32 -0.27
N TRP A 17 6.24 -8.14 -1.29
CA TRP A 17 6.04 -7.79 -2.69
C TRP A 17 4.56 -7.82 -3.07
N PHE A 18 4.15 -6.90 -3.95
CA PHE A 18 2.87 -6.94 -4.62
C PHE A 18 3.03 -6.63 -6.11
N TYR A 19 2.11 -7.18 -6.91
CA TYR A 19 2.17 -7.17 -8.37
C TYR A 19 0.88 -6.52 -8.90
N PRO A 20 0.89 -5.22 -9.20
CA PRO A 20 -0.31 -4.52 -9.65
C PRO A 20 -0.66 -4.88 -11.09
N GLY A 21 -1.95 -4.74 -11.45
CA GLY A 21 -2.40 -4.97 -12.83
C GLY A 21 -1.88 -3.94 -13.84
N HIS A 22 -1.36 -2.80 -13.37
CA HIS A 22 -0.70 -1.78 -14.17
C HIS A 22 0.38 -1.08 -13.33
N GLY A 23 1.47 -0.66 -13.97
CA GLY A 23 2.62 -0.05 -13.30
C GLY A 23 3.72 -1.07 -13.00
N ASN A 24 4.67 -0.68 -12.16
CA ASN A 24 5.77 -1.55 -11.74
C ASN A 24 5.40 -2.31 -10.48
N ASP A 25 5.99 -3.50 -10.33
CA ASP A 25 5.98 -4.23 -9.08
C ASP A 25 6.68 -3.41 -7.99
N SER A 26 6.20 -3.54 -6.76
CA SER A 26 6.74 -2.79 -5.62
C SER A 26 6.58 -3.60 -4.34
N THR A 27 7.04 -3.03 -3.23
CA THR A 27 6.90 -3.60 -1.89
C THR A 27 6.04 -2.69 -1.02
N LEU A 28 5.39 -3.26 0.00
CA LEU A 28 4.57 -2.45 0.92
C LEU A 28 5.38 -1.35 1.61
N GLY A 29 6.63 -1.63 1.98
CA GLY A 29 7.53 -0.65 2.58
C GLY A 29 7.87 0.52 1.65
N ALA A 30 8.06 0.24 0.36
CA ALA A 30 8.34 1.27 -0.64
C ALA A 30 7.15 2.24 -0.82
N GLU A 31 5.92 1.72 -0.74
CA GLU A 31 4.71 2.52 -0.93
C GLU A 31 4.10 3.11 0.35
N ARG A 32 4.49 2.62 1.54
CA ARG A 32 3.93 3.07 2.84
C ARG A 32 3.98 4.60 3.04
N PRO A 33 5.02 5.34 2.63
CA PRO A 33 5.01 6.81 2.72
C PRO A 33 3.93 7.50 1.88
N ALA A 34 3.42 6.83 0.84
CA ALA A 34 2.40 7.38 -0.05
C ALA A 34 0.97 7.26 0.53
N LEU A 35 0.76 6.47 1.59
CA LEU A 35 -0.56 6.22 2.17
C LEU A 35 -1.35 7.50 2.50
N SER A 36 -0.70 8.54 3.02
CA SER A 36 -1.36 9.81 3.34
C SER A 36 -1.83 10.55 2.08
N GLN A 37 -1.00 10.56 1.02
CA GLN A 37 -1.35 11.18 -0.25
C GLN A 37 -2.50 10.45 -0.92
N TRP A 38 -2.39 9.13 -0.97
CA TRP A 38 -3.42 8.26 -1.47
C TRP A 38 -4.73 8.50 -0.67
N ARG A 39 -4.68 8.63 0.68
CA ARG A 39 -5.90 8.77 1.52
C ARG A 39 -6.59 10.09 1.24
N ALA A 40 -5.81 11.16 1.05
CA ALA A 40 -6.32 12.46 0.66
C ALA A 40 -6.92 12.48 -0.75
N ARG A 41 -6.44 11.60 -1.63
CA ARG A 41 -7.02 11.34 -2.95
C ARG A 41 -8.21 10.39 -2.89
N GLY A 42 -8.54 9.88 -1.70
CA GLY A 42 -9.56 8.87 -1.48
C GLY A 42 -9.19 7.59 -2.20
N TRP A 43 -7.93 7.15 -2.03
CA TRP A 43 -7.38 5.93 -2.62
C TRP A 43 -8.44 4.85 -2.76
#